data_AF-A0A672K431-F1
#
_entry.id   AF-A0A672K431-F1
#
_cell.length_a   1.000
_cell.length_b   1.000
_cell.length_c   1.000
_cell.angle_alpha   90.00
_cell.angle_beta   90.00
_cell.angle_gamma   90.00
#
_symmetry.space_group_name_H-M   'P 1'
#
loop_
_entity.id
_entity.type
_entity.pdbx_description
1 polymer ?
#
loop_
_entity_poly.entity_id
_entity_poly.type
_entity_poly.pdbx_seq_one_letter_code
_entity_poly.pdbx_strand_id
1 'polypeptide(L)'
;MTYFSSRSGKAILQDSLREFSTSVYADLKGSKPKTNLIFSPLSIAVALYNLLLGARGETRTQLEEALRLPSEFFCVHFETKKLKEVIKDTLGMASAIFYSPGKHRKTHTYYLR
;
A
#
# COMPACT_ATOMS: atom_id res chain seq x y z
N MET A 1 -26.86 -2.88 -6.82
CA MET A 1 -26.57 -2.83 -8.27
C MET A 1 -25.22 -2.14 -8.45
N THR A 2 -24.12 -2.87 -8.22
CA THR A 2 -22.76 -2.33 -8.31
C THR A 2 -22.08 -2.95 -9.53
N TYR A 3 -21.94 -2.13 -10.56
CA TYR A 3 -21.16 -2.43 -11.76
C TYR A 3 -19.68 -2.54 -11.37
N PHE A 4 -19.22 -3.74 -10.99
CA PHE A 4 -17.78 -3.98 -10.88
C PHE A 4 -17.24 -4.10 -12.31
N SER A 5 -16.81 -2.97 -12.88
CA SER A 5 -16.05 -2.97 -14.14
C SER A 5 -14.88 -3.94 -14.00
N SER A 6 -14.63 -4.76 -15.03
CA SER A 6 -13.52 -5.72 -15.11
C SER A 6 -12.13 -5.04 -15.24
N ARG A 7 -11.88 -4.00 -14.44
CA ARG A 7 -10.58 -3.35 -14.36
C ARG A 7 -9.58 -4.36 -13.80
N SER A 8 -8.45 -4.51 -14.49
CA SER A 8 -7.36 -5.35 -14.00
C SER A 8 -6.84 -4.83 -12.66
N GLY A 9 -6.38 -5.72 -11.79
CA GLY A 9 -5.78 -5.32 -10.52
C GLY A 9 -4.61 -4.33 -10.69
N LYS A 10 -3.88 -4.44 -11.81
CA LYS A 10 -2.84 -3.48 -12.21
C LYS A 10 -3.40 -2.07 -12.41
N ALA A 11 -4.51 -1.93 -13.14
CA ALA A 11 -5.12 -0.62 -13.39
C ALA A 11 -5.60 0.02 -12.09
N ILE A 12 -6.22 -0.76 -11.20
CA ILE A 12 -6.63 -0.30 -9.86
C ILE A 12 -5.40 0.17 -9.07
N LEU A 13 -4.34 -0.63 -9.00
CA LEU A 13 -3.12 -0.26 -8.30
C LEU A 13 -2.49 1.04 -8.84
N GLN A 14 -2.48 1.21 -10.16
CA GLN A 14 -1.95 2.42 -10.80
C GLN A 14 -2.79 3.67 -10.47
N ASP A 15 -4.12 3.57 -10.58
CA ASP A 15 -5.04 4.66 -10.27
C ASP A 15 -4.95 5.06 -8.78
N SER A 16 -5.01 4.08 -7.88
CA SER A 16 -4.89 4.29 -6.43
C SER A 16 -3.55 4.92 -6.05
N LEU A 17 -2.43 4.41 -6.60
CA LEU A 17 -1.11 4.96 -6.32
C LEU A 17 -0.98 6.40 -6.83
N ARG A 18 -1.56 6.74 -7.99
CA ARG A 18 -1.57 8.11 -8.52
C ARG A 18 -2.33 9.06 -7.61
N GLU A 19 -3.51 8.66 -7.16
CA GLU A 19 -4.33 9.48 -6.27
C GLU A 19 -3.68 9.65 -4.89
N PHE A 20 -3.18 8.56 -4.31
CA PHE A 20 -2.39 8.58 -3.08
C PHE A 20 -1.19 9.53 -3.18
N SER A 21 -0.42 9.44 -4.28
CA SER A 21 0.74 10.30 -4.52
C SER A 21 0.37 11.78 -4.55
N THR A 22 -0.73 12.12 -5.20
CA THR A 22 -1.24 13.49 -5.27
C THR A 22 -1.67 14.00 -3.89
N SER A 23 -2.38 13.16 -3.12
CA SER A 23 -2.81 13.49 -1.75
C SER A 23 -1.60 13.78 -0.84
N VAL A 24 -0.62 12.87 -0.80
CA VAL A 24 0.58 13.03 0.03
C VAL A 24 1.39 14.25 -0.41
N TYR A 25 1.49 14.52 -1.71
CA TYR A 25 2.16 15.73 -2.20
C TYR A 25 1.45 17.01 -1.71
N ALA A 26 0.12 17.06 -1.77
CA ALA A 26 -0.65 18.21 -1.31
C ALA A 26 -0.44 18.47 0.19
N ASP A 27 -0.47 17.42 1.00
CA ASP A 27 -0.25 17.49 2.45
C ASP A 27 1.17 17.98 2.78
N LEU A 28 2.18 17.41 2.12
CA LEU A 28 3.58 17.78 2.34
C LEU A 28 3.88 19.20 1.86
N LYS A 29 3.35 19.60 0.70
CA LYS A 29 3.52 20.96 0.17
C LYS A 29 2.88 22.02 1.07
N GLY A 30 1.68 21.73 1.59
CA GLY A 30 1.00 22.60 2.56
C GLY A 30 1.82 22.82 3.83
N SER A 31 2.55 21.81 4.28
CA SER A 31 3.39 21.88 5.49
C SER A 31 4.70 22.65 5.31
N LYS A 32 5.28 22.71 4.09
CA LYS A 32 6.59 23.32 3.80
C LYS A 32 6.60 24.06 2.45
N PRO A 33 5.91 25.20 2.33
CA PRO A 33 5.61 25.83 1.03
C PRO A 33 6.80 26.45 0.27
N LYS A 34 8.00 26.51 0.87
CA LYS A 34 9.18 27.22 0.31
C LYS A 34 10.44 26.36 0.21
N THR A 35 10.33 25.04 0.35
CA THR A 35 11.47 24.12 0.29
C THR A 35 11.32 23.12 -0.84
N ASN A 36 12.44 22.67 -1.40
CA ASN A 36 12.44 21.52 -2.31
C ASN A 36 11.84 20.30 -1.60
N LEU A 37 10.88 19.66 -2.24
CA LEU A 37 10.19 18.48 -1.72
C LEU A 37 10.53 17.28 -2.61
N ILE A 38 11.21 16.29 -2.03
CA ILE A 38 11.50 15.00 -2.66
C ILE A 38 10.98 13.92 -1.72
N PHE A 39 10.15 13.02 -2.22
CA PHE A 39 9.64 11.87 -1.49
C PHE A 39 9.29 10.74 -2.48
N SER A 40 9.16 9.51 -1.97
CA SER A 40 8.76 8.35 -2.76
C SER A 40 7.36 7.88 -2.32
N PRO A 41 6.28 8.29 -3.01
CA PRO A 41 4.94 7.81 -2.69
C PRO A 41 4.85 6.28 -2.72
N LEU A 42 5.53 5.65 -3.68
CA LEU A 42 5.55 4.19 -3.81
C LEU A 42 6.16 3.50 -2.59
N SER A 43 7.26 4.03 -2.04
CA SER A 43 7.89 3.45 -0.84
C SER A 43 6.97 3.53 0.38
N ILE A 44 6.29 4.66 0.55
CA ILE A 44 5.31 4.85 1.64
C ILE A 44 4.13 3.89 1.44
N ALA A 45 3.57 3.83 0.23
CA ALA A 45 2.47 2.94 -0.10
C ALA A 45 2.83 1.47 0.16
N VAL A 46 4.03 1.02 -0.23
CA VAL A 46 4.49 -0.36 0.02
C VAL A 46 4.58 -0.67 1.52
N ALA A 47 5.07 0.27 2.33
CA ALA A 47 5.10 0.09 3.78
C ALA A 47 3.68 -0.06 4.36
N LEU A 48 2.73 0.74 3.90
CA LEU A 48 1.33 0.66 4.31
C LEU A 48 0.62 -0.59 3.77
N TYR A 49 0.92 -1.06 2.55
CA TYR A 49 0.43 -2.33 2.02
C TYR A 49 0.88 -3.52 2.86
N ASN A 50 2.12 -3.48 3.39
CA ASN A 50 2.60 -4.49 4.32
C ASN A 50 1.80 -4.48 5.63
N LEU A 51 1.41 -3.31 6.15
CA LEU A 51 0.53 -3.20 7.31
C LEU A 51 -0.89 -3.68 7.01
N LEU A 52 -1.41 -3.36 5.83
CA LEU A 52 -2.74 -3.77 5.35
C LEU A 52 -2.89 -5.30 5.33
N LEU A 53 -1.80 -6.05 5.10
CA LEU A 53 -1.81 -7.51 5.14
C LEU A 53 -2.23 -8.06 6.52
N GLY A 54 -1.88 -7.36 7.60
CA GLY A 54 -2.21 -7.73 8.98
C GLY A 54 -3.42 -7.00 9.57
N ALA A 55 -3.89 -5.94 8.92
CA ALA A 55 -4.97 -5.09 9.41
C ALA A 55 -6.35 -5.75 9.26
N ARG A 56 -7.26 -5.44 10.18
CA ARG A 56 -8.65 -5.92 10.20
C ARG A 56 -9.59 -4.82 10.70
N GLY A 57 -10.89 -4.97 10.42
CA GLY A 57 -11.92 -4.04 10.88
C GLY A 57 -11.62 -2.59 10.49
N GLU A 58 -11.86 -1.68 11.42
CA GLU A 58 -11.67 -0.23 11.21
C GLU A 58 -10.28 0.14 10.69
N THR A 59 -9.22 -0.46 11.24
CA THR A 59 -7.84 -0.18 10.78
C THR A 59 -7.62 -0.58 9.33
N ARG A 60 -8.27 -1.65 8.86
CA ARG A 60 -8.21 -2.03 7.45
C ARG A 60 -8.89 -0.99 6.58
N THR A 61 -10.09 -0.58 6.95
CA THR A 61 -10.88 0.43 6.23
C THR A 61 -10.11 1.74 6.09
N GLN A 62 -9.54 2.23 7.19
CA GLN A 62 -8.73 3.46 7.21
C GLN A 62 -7.49 3.35 6.31
N LEU A 63 -6.83 2.18 6.29
CA LEU A 63 -5.70 1.96 5.39
C LEU A 63 -6.12 1.91 3.92
N GLU A 64 -7.22 1.22 3.58
CA GLU A 64 -7.75 1.18 2.22
C GLU A 64 -8.13 2.59 1.74
N GLU A 65 -8.81 3.38 2.56
CA GLU A 65 -9.15 4.77 2.26
C GLU A 65 -7.91 5.65 2.08
N ALA A 66 -6.96 5.61 3.02
CA ALA A 66 -5.73 6.38 2.94
C ALA A 66 -4.94 6.05 1.67
N LEU A 67 -4.90 4.77 1.29
CA LEU A 67 -4.22 4.28 0.08
C LEU A 67 -5.03 4.44 -1.21
N ARG A 68 -6.25 5.02 -1.13
CA ARG A 68 -7.17 5.20 -2.25
C ARG A 68 -7.51 3.89 -2.96
N LEU A 69 -7.54 2.79 -2.21
CA LEU A 69 -7.91 1.47 -2.70
C LEU A 69 -9.44 1.29 -2.63
N PRO A 70 -10.04 0.56 -3.58
CA PRO A 70 -11.40 0.07 -3.41
C PRO A 70 -11.52 -0.79 -2.14
N SER A 71 -12.70 -0.75 -1.51
CA SER A 71 -13.01 -1.61 -0.37
C SER A 71 -12.79 -3.08 -0.72
N GLU A 72 -12.15 -3.80 0.20
CA GLU A 72 -11.86 -5.23 0.07
C GLU A 72 -11.01 -5.60 -1.16
N PHE A 73 -10.12 -4.72 -1.62
CA PHE A 73 -9.23 -5.02 -2.74
C PHE A 73 -8.11 -6.00 -2.37
N PHE A 74 -8.42 -7.30 -2.42
CA PHE A 74 -7.49 -8.38 -2.03
C PHE A 74 -6.28 -8.56 -2.95
N CYS A 75 -6.29 -8.02 -4.18
CA CYS A 75 -5.22 -8.22 -5.16
C CYS A 75 -4.01 -7.30 -4.95
N VAL A 76 -4.07 -6.32 -4.05
CA VAL A 76 -3.03 -5.28 -3.90
C VAL A 76 -1.64 -5.86 -3.65
N HIS A 77 -1.51 -6.90 -2.82
CA HIS A 77 -0.22 -7.51 -2.51
C HIS A 77 0.38 -8.23 -3.71
N PHE A 78 -0.44 -8.91 -4.50
CA PHE A 78 -0.02 -9.62 -5.70
C PHE A 78 0.45 -8.64 -6.78
N GLU A 79 -0.33 -7.59 -7.04
CA GLU A 79 0.03 -6.56 -8.02
C GLU A 79 1.26 -5.76 -7.58
N THR A 80 1.38 -5.47 -6.28
CA THR A 80 2.58 -4.83 -5.72
C THR A 80 3.82 -5.72 -5.86
N LYS A 81 3.68 -7.05 -5.70
CA LYS A 81 4.78 -8.00 -5.93
C LYS A 81 5.24 -7.96 -7.39
N LYS A 82 4.31 -7.98 -8.35
CA LYS A 82 4.65 -7.84 -9.78
C LYS A 82 5.37 -6.52 -10.06
N LEU A 83 4.88 -5.42 -9.48
CA LEU A 83 5.50 -4.11 -9.63
C LEU A 83 6.94 -4.11 -9.12
N LYS A 84 7.20 -4.70 -7.94
CA LYS A 84 8.54 -4.83 -7.37
C LYS A 84 9.48 -5.59 -8.31
N GLU A 85 9.03 -6.67 -8.93
CA GLU A 85 9.85 -7.42 -9.90
C GLU A 85 10.21 -6.59 -11.14
N VAL A 86 9.29 -5.75 -11.61
CA VAL A 86 9.53 -4.88 -12.78
C VAL A 86 10.57 -3.79 -12.48
N ILE A 87 10.61 -3.27 -11.26
CA ILE A 87 11.43 -2.11 -10.90
C ILE A 87 12.71 -2.45 -10.13
N LYS A 88 12.97 -3.73 -9.83
CA LYS A 88 14.07 -4.16 -8.95
C LYS A 88 15.46 -3.69 -9.39
N ASP A 89 15.68 -3.56 -10.70
CA ASP A 89 16.99 -3.20 -11.27
C ASP A 89 17.15 -1.68 -11.48
N THR A 90 16.06 -0.91 -11.37
CA THR A 90 16.04 0.54 -11.63
C THR A 90 15.77 1.38 -10.38
N LEU A 91 15.11 0.81 -9.39
CA LEU A 91 14.76 1.50 -8.14
C LEU A 91 14.94 0.57 -6.94
N GLY A 92 15.96 0.85 -6.12
CA GLY A 92 16.15 0.20 -4.83
C GLY A 92 15.07 0.63 -3.83
N MET A 93 14.35 -0.33 -3.25
CA MET A 93 13.32 -0.07 -2.24
C MET A 93 13.35 -1.15 -1.16
N ALA A 94 13.32 -0.71 0.09
CA ALA A 94 13.27 -1.60 1.25
C ALA A 94 12.20 -1.12 2.24
N SER A 95 11.45 -2.07 2.81
CA SER A 95 10.49 -1.84 3.89
C SER A 95 10.54 -3.03 4.83
N ALA A 96 10.64 -2.77 6.13
CA ALA A 96 10.70 -3.78 7.18
C ALA A 96 9.80 -3.37 8.35
N ILE A 97 9.15 -4.36 8.97
CA ILE A 97 8.32 -4.17 10.18
C ILE A 97 9.09 -4.72 11.37
N PHE A 98 9.41 -3.86 12.32
CA PHE A 98 10.02 -4.23 13.60
C PHE A 98 8.97 -4.18 14.70
N TYR A 99 9.06 -5.09 15.68
CA TYR A 99 8.14 -5.18 16.79
C TYR A 99 8.88 -5.48 18.09
N SER A 100 8.30 -5.07 19.21
CA SER A 100 8.89 -5.29 20.54
C SER A 100 8.99 -6.79 20.86
N PRO A 101 10.09 -7.22 21.52
CA PRO A 101 10.19 -8.56 22.06
C PRO A 101 8.99 -8.89 22.96
N GLY A 102 8.42 -10.08 22.83
CA GLY A 102 7.26 -10.53 23.63
C GLY A 102 5.89 -10.33 22.97
N LYS A 103 5.79 -9.64 21.82
CA LYS A 103 4.57 -9.65 21.01
C LYS A 103 4.60 -10.83 20.02
N HIS A 104 3.67 -11.76 20.14
CA HIS A 104 3.59 -12.92 19.26
C HIS A 104 3.14 -12.53 17.84
N ARG A 105 3.95 -12.86 16.82
CA ARG A 105 3.53 -12.79 15.42
C ARG A 105 2.58 -13.95 15.14
N LYS A 106 1.34 -13.65 14.72
CA LYS A 106 0.44 -14.68 14.19
C LYS A 106 1.00 -15.19 12.86
N THR A 107 1.63 -16.35 12.88
CA THR A 107 2.02 -17.06 11.67
C THR A 107 0.79 -17.83 11.20
N HIS A 108 0.30 -17.58 9.98
CA HIS A 108 -0.76 -18.41 9.40
C HIS A 108 -0.15 -19.78 9.06
N THR A 109 -0.35 -20.76 9.94
CA THR A 109 -0.17 -22.17 9.63
C THR A 109 -1.40 -22.63 8.87
N TYR A 110 -1.27 -22.79 7.55
CA TYR A 110 -2.20 -23.63 6.80
C TYR A 110 -1.98 -25.07 7.27
N TYR A 111 -2.82 -25.57 8.18
CA TYR A 111 -2.99 -27.01 8.33
C TYR A 111 -3.81 -27.48 7.12
N LEU A 112 -3.13 -28.11 6.16
CA LEU A 112 -3.80 -28.99 5.21
C LEU A 112 -4.40 -30.13 6.02
N ARG A 113 -5.73 -30.23 6.01
CA ARG A 113 -6.46 -31.41 6.44
C ARG A 113 -7.30 -31.89 5.27
#